data_AF-A0A7R7JCX1-F1
#
_entry.id   AF-A0A7R7JCX1-F1
#
_cell.length_a   1.000
_cell.length_b   1.000
_cell.length_c   1.000
_cell.angle_alpha   90.00
_cell.angle_beta   90.00
_cell.angle_gamma   90.00
#
_symmetry.space_group_name_H-M   'P 1'
#
loop_
_entity.id
_entity.type
_entity.pdbx_description
1 polymer ?
#
loop_
_entity_poly.entity_id
_entity_poly.type
_entity_poly.pdbx_seq_one_letter_code
_entity_poly.pdbx_strand_id
1 'polypeptide(L)'
;MGFFRNIKITNMAFQASYKGMKLMSAMRKSDPDMAPSAEEAIESLGDELAILSREYCTSEKERACLIKGLDQGLKAYGLSQTATLNIVAALTPRIMAGKPGSALSDGMAEIMERNGTPENAQSKLDAAFKQTSLFMDASLMMIDNETLNLETPKVGAALYFAGATDFLAQHYKLSDEDYLKVLFDVLRKFGLSEKNASLFVQHIPEMSNELFGREAMIEGGKTLQRWLSGKDDSAPVRLTELVNRWAEETI
;
A
#
# COMPACT_ATOMS: atom_id res chain seq x y z
N MET A 1 11.07 -12.84 -2.02
CA MET A 1 10.92 -11.40 -1.71
C MET A 1 9.97 -10.79 -2.72
N GLY A 2 8.87 -10.25 -2.21
CA GLY A 2 7.56 -10.50 -2.79
C GLY A 2 7.10 -9.59 -3.90
N PHE A 3 6.36 -10.20 -4.82
CA PHE A 3 5.69 -9.57 -5.94
C PHE A 3 4.87 -8.32 -5.50
N PHE A 4 4.18 -8.41 -4.36
CA PHE A 4 3.36 -7.32 -3.81
C PHE A 4 4.15 -6.09 -3.36
N ARG A 5 5.34 -6.29 -2.80
CA ARG A 5 6.22 -5.17 -2.40
C ARG A 5 6.68 -4.38 -3.63
N ASN A 6 7.01 -5.07 -4.71
CA ASN A 6 7.37 -4.45 -5.97
C ASN A 6 6.21 -3.66 -6.56
N ILE A 7 4.98 -4.19 -6.49
CA ILE A 7 3.76 -3.48 -6.90
C ILE A 7 3.55 -2.21 -6.06
N LYS A 8 3.68 -2.31 -4.73
CA LYS A 8 3.51 -1.18 -3.82
C LYS A 8 4.50 -0.05 -4.11
N ILE A 9 5.78 -0.38 -4.28
CA ILE A 9 6.83 0.61 -4.61
C ILE A 9 6.57 1.25 -5.97
N THR A 10 6.19 0.44 -6.97
CA THR A 10 5.76 0.95 -8.28
C THR A 10 4.59 1.92 -8.14
N ASN A 11 3.59 1.59 -7.32
CA ASN A 11 2.41 2.43 -7.15
C ASN A 11 2.68 3.73 -6.39
N MET A 12 3.54 3.72 -5.36
CA MET A 12 3.88 4.96 -4.63
C MET A 12 4.54 5.97 -5.58
N ALA A 13 5.48 5.52 -6.42
CA ALA A 13 6.09 6.36 -7.43
C ALA A 13 5.09 6.81 -8.51
N PHE A 14 4.17 5.92 -8.93
CA PHE A 14 3.09 6.30 -9.84
C PHE A 14 2.24 7.44 -9.28
N GLN A 15 1.81 7.33 -8.01
CA GLN A 15 0.95 8.32 -7.37
C GLN A 15 1.66 9.65 -7.17
N ALA A 16 2.90 9.64 -6.67
CA ALA A 16 3.72 10.85 -6.53
C ALA A 16 3.84 11.57 -7.87
N SER A 17 4.17 10.84 -8.94
CA SER A 17 4.34 11.40 -10.28
C SER A 17 3.04 11.93 -10.87
N TYR A 18 1.97 11.13 -10.84
CA TYR A 18 0.68 11.51 -11.42
C TYR A 18 0.02 12.67 -10.67
N LYS A 19 -0.03 12.61 -9.34
CA LYS A 19 -0.63 13.66 -8.51
C LYS A 19 0.21 14.93 -8.53
N GLY A 20 1.54 14.82 -8.48
CA GLY A 20 2.45 15.96 -8.60
C GLY A 20 2.21 16.71 -9.91
N MET A 21 2.17 16.02 -11.04
CA MET A 21 1.91 16.64 -12.35
C MET A 21 0.51 17.25 -12.44
N LYS A 22 -0.51 16.59 -11.87
CA LYS A 22 -1.87 17.12 -11.83
C LYS A 22 -1.99 18.39 -10.99
N LEU A 23 -1.34 18.43 -9.83
CA LEU A 23 -1.29 19.60 -8.95
C LEU A 23 -0.59 20.77 -9.65
N MET A 24 0.57 20.51 -10.26
CA MET A 24 1.31 21.49 -11.05
C MET A 24 0.46 22.10 -12.18
N SER A 25 -0.27 21.26 -12.90
CA SER A 25 -1.21 21.69 -13.95
C SER A 25 -2.33 22.56 -13.40
N ALA A 26 -2.87 22.19 -12.24
CA ALA A 26 -3.92 22.96 -11.58
C ALA A 26 -3.41 24.33 -11.11
N MET A 27 -2.22 24.37 -10.49
CA MET A 27 -1.58 25.63 -10.06
C MET A 27 -1.34 26.57 -11.24
N ARG A 28 -0.80 26.06 -12.36
CA ARG A 28 -0.62 26.87 -13.58
C ARG A 28 -1.92 27.43 -14.15
N LYS A 29 -3.04 26.73 -13.94
CA LYS A 29 -4.36 27.19 -14.39
C LYS A 29 -4.99 28.21 -13.43
N SER A 30 -4.76 28.06 -12.13
CA SER A 30 -5.37 28.91 -11.11
C SER A 30 -4.58 30.19 -10.83
N ASP A 31 -3.25 30.10 -10.80
CA ASP A 31 -2.34 31.20 -10.49
C ASP A 31 -0.99 30.98 -11.22
N PRO A 32 -0.88 31.44 -12.48
CA PRO A 32 0.30 31.23 -13.31
C PRO A 32 1.57 31.88 -12.74
N ASP A 33 1.44 32.98 -11.99
CA ASP A 33 2.58 33.75 -11.47
C ASP A 33 3.18 33.09 -10.22
N MET A 34 2.40 32.27 -9.50
CA MET A 34 2.84 31.48 -8.34
C MET A 34 3.09 30.00 -8.68
N ALA A 35 2.83 29.58 -9.92
CA ALA A 35 3.00 28.20 -10.32
C ALA A 35 4.49 27.87 -10.50
N PRO A 36 4.97 26.72 -9.99
CA PRO A 36 6.37 26.37 -10.14
C PRO A 36 6.73 26.19 -11.62
N SER A 37 7.97 26.55 -11.95
CA SER A 37 8.57 26.25 -13.23
C SER A 37 8.60 24.73 -13.48
N ALA A 38 8.81 24.33 -14.74
CA ALA A 38 8.87 22.90 -15.04
C ALA A 38 10.07 22.23 -14.36
N GLU A 39 11.16 22.97 -14.20
CA GLU A 39 12.39 22.51 -13.55
C GLU A 39 12.19 22.32 -12.04
N GLU A 40 11.59 23.30 -11.36
CA GLU A 40 11.25 23.20 -9.92
C GLU A 40 10.28 22.04 -9.64
N ALA A 41 9.33 21.80 -10.55
CA ALA A 41 8.40 20.68 -10.44
C ALA A 41 9.10 19.31 -10.54
N ILE A 42 10.03 19.19 -11.49
CA ILE A 42 10.83 17.98 -11.67
C ILE A 42 11.77 17.79 -10.48
N GLU A 43 12.33 18.85 -9.93
CA GLU A 43 13.17 18.81 -8.75
C GLU A 43 12.38 18.33 -7.51
N SER A 44 11.21 18.92 -7.25
CA SER A 44 10.32 18.50 -6.16
C SER A 44 9.89 17.04 -6.28
N LEU A 45 9.54 16.59 -7.50
CA LEU A 45 9.22 15.19 -7.75
C LEU A 45 10.45 14.28 -7.51
N GLY A 46 11.63 14.73 -7.93
CA GLY A 46 12.89 14.04 -7.69
C GLY A 46 13.20 13.84 -6.21
N ASP A 47 12.92 14.85 -5.38
CA ASP A 47 13.10 14.76 -3.92
C ASP A 47 12.10 13.81 -3.27
N GLU A 48 10.83 13.86 -3.67
CA GLU A 48 9.81 12.93 -3.18
C GLU A 48 10.16 11.47 -3.52
N LEU A 49 10.58 11.21 -4.77
CA LEU A 49 10.99 9.86 -5.20
C LEU A 49 12.29 9.42 -4.53
N ALA A 50 13.20 10.34 -4.23
CA ALA A 50 14.40 10.04 -3.46
C ALA A 50 14.04 9.67 -2.01
N ILE A 51 13.09 10.35 -1.38
CA ILE A 51 12.56 9.97 -0.05
C ILE A 51 11.97 8.57 -0.11
N LEU A 52 11.08 8.30 -1.08
CA LEU A 52 10.49 6.97 -1.25
C LEU A 52 11.54 5.88 -1.48
N SER A 53 12.59 6.16 -2.26
CA SER A 53 13.70 5.24 -2.48
C SER A 53 14.43 4.93 -1.17
N ARG A 54 14.75 5.96 -0.38
CA ARG A 54 15.41 5.76 0.92
C ARG A 54 14.51 4.98 1.88
N GLU A 55 13.25 5.36 2.00
CA GLU A 55 12.35 4.77 3.00
C GLU A 55 11.94 3.34 2.65
N TYR A 56 11.66 3.03 1.39
CA TYR A 56 10.99 1.77 1.01
C TYR A 56 11.86 0.82 0.18
N CYS A 57 12.96 1.28 -0.43
CA CYS A 57 13.83 0.44 -1.25
C CYS A 57 15.08 -0.03 -0.50
N THR A 58 15.19 -1.34 -0.36
CA THR A 58 16.34 -2.05 0.23
C THR A 58 17.26 -2.65 -0.84
N SER A 59 16.77 -2.79 -2.07
CA SER A 59 17.51 -3.38 -3.19
C SER A 59 17.42 -2.56 -4.47
N GLU A 60 18.34 -2.81 -5.40
CA GLU A 60 18.33 -2.21 -6.73
C GLU A 60 17.07 -2.59 -7.54
N LYS A 61 16.60 -3.83 -7.38
CA LYS A 61 15.35 -4.32 -8.01
C LYS A 61 14.14 -3.50 -7.58
N GLU A 62 14.06 -3.11 -6.30
CA GLU A 62 12.98 -2.27 -5.79
C GLU A 62 13.09 -0.83 -6.30
N ARG A 63 14.31 -0.29 -6.42
CA ARG A 63 14.52 1.02 -7.05
C ARG A 63 14.12 1.00 -8.53
N ALA A 64 14.34 -0.10 -9.24
CA ALA A 64 13.84 -0.28 -10.60
C ALA A 64 12.29 -0.30 -10.66
N CYS A 65 11.61 -0.86 -9.66
CA CYS A 65 10.15 -0.75 -9.53
C CYS A 65 9.70 0.71 -9.32
N LEU A 66 10.44 1.48 -8.53
CA LEU A 66 10.16 2.90 -8.30
C LEU A 66 10.29 3.71 -9.61
N ILE A 67 11.34 3.44 -10.40
CA ILE A 67 11.52 4.04 -11.74
C ILE A 67 10.39 3.63 -12.70
N LYS A 68 9.95 2.37 -12.66
CA LYS A 68 8.78 1.90 -13.44
C LYS A 68 7.50 2.66 -13.06
N GLY A 69 7.30 2.91 -11.77
CA GLY A 69 6.17 3.69 -11.27
C GLY A 69 6.18 5.13 -11.77
N LEU A 70 7.34 5.79 -11.72
CA LEU A 70 7.55 7.12 -12.30
C LEU A 70 7.15 7.16 -13.78
N ASP A 71 7.70 6.25 -14.59
CA ASP A 71 7.39 6.17 -16.04
C ASP A 71 5.88 6.00 -16.30
N GLN A 72 5.23 5.10 -15.56
CA GLN A 72 3.79 4.87 -15.68
C GLN A 72 2.96 6.10 -15.28
N GLY A 73 3.33 6.80 -14.20
CA GLY A 73 2.62 7.97 -13.71
C GLY A 73 2.68 9.14 -14.68
N LEU A 74 3.84 9.39 -15.26
CA LEU A 74 4.04 10.44 -16.28
C LEU A 74 3.26 10.16 -17.57
N LYS A 75 3.25 8.90 -18.01
CA LYS A 75 2.43 8.46 -19.17
C LYS A 75 0.95 8.61 -18.90
N ALA A 76 0.47 8.21 -17.72
CA ALA A 76 -0.93 8.33 -17.34
C ALA A 76 -1.40 9.78 -17.23
N TYR A 77 -0.51 10.71 -16.87
CA TYR A 77 -0.79 12.14 -16.90
C TYR A 77 -0.93 12.68 -18.34
N GLY A 78 -0.30 12.03 -19.32
CA GLY A 78 -0.39 12.40 -20.73
C GLY A 78 0.83 13.16 -21.27
N LEU A 79 2.00 13.04 -20.62
CA LEU A 79 3.24 13.55 -21.21
C LEU A 79 3.59 12.79 -22.49
N SER A 80 4.25 13.47 -23.42
CA SER A 80 4.80 12.82 -24.61
C SER A 80 5.84 11.77 -24.22
N GLN A 81 6.04 10.78 -25.09
CA GLN A 81 7.04 9.74 -24.86
C GLN A 81 8.45 10.32 -24.67
N THR A 82 8.81 11.34 -25.45
CA THR A 82 10.11 12.04 -25.34
C THR A 82 10.24 12.78 -24.01
N ALA A 83 9.20 13.50 -23.57
CA ALA A 83 9.22 14.19 -22.28
C ALA A 83 9.33 13.22 -21.11
N THR A 84 8.58 12.11 -21.17
CA THR A 84 8.65 11.04 -20.17
C THR A 84 10.06 10.47 -20.07
N LEU A 85 10.67 10.10 -21.20
CA LEU A 85 12.03 9.54 -21.23
C LEU A 85 13.06 10.52 -20.65
N ASN A 86 12.97 11.81 -20.99
CA ASN A 86 13.88 12.82 -20.48
C ASN A 86 13.78 12.99 -18.96
N ILE A 87 12.56 13.04 -18.41
CA ILE A 87 12.34 13.17 -16.96
C ILE A 87 12.82 11.91 -16.24
N VAL A 88 12.46 10.72 -16.75
CA VAL A 88 12.91 9.44 -16.17
C VAL A 88 14.43 9.35 -16.16
N ALA A 89 15.09 9.71 -17.26
CA ALA A 89 16.56 9.70 -17.35
C ALA A 89 17.20 10.69 -16.37
N ALA A 90 16.60 11.88 -16.20
CA ALA A 90 17.10 12.88 -15.25
C ALA A 90 16.95 12.44 -13.78
N LEU A 91 15.86 11.76 -13.42
CA LEU A 91 15.57 11.38 -12.04
C LEU A 91 16.15 10.01 -11.64
N THR A 92 16.45 9.14 -12.60
CA THR A 92 16.97 7.78 -12.34
C THR A 92 18.24 7.78 -11.47
N PRO A 93 19.30 8.58 -11.75
CA PRO A 93 20.49 8.60 -10.90
C PRO A 93 20.20 8.99 -9.45
N ARG A 94 19.25 9.92 -9.24
CA ARG A 94 18.85 10.42 -7.92
C ARG A 94 18.09 9.35 -7.12
N ILE A 95 17.19 8.61 -7.77
CA ILE A 95 16.49 7.45 -7.18
C ILE A 95 17.48 6.34 -6.80
N MET A 96 18.44 6.07 -7.68
CA MET A 96 19.45 5.01 -7.48
C MET A 96 20.46 5.36 -6.38
N ALA A 97 20.75 6.65 -6.16
CA ALA A 97 21.65 7.13 -5.12
C ALA A 97 21.07 7.07 -3.69
N GLY A 98 19.77 6.85 -3.52
CA GLY A 98 19.12 6.76 -2.22
C GLY A 98 19.63 5.58 -1.40
N LYS A 99 20.56 5.83 -0.46
CA LYS A 99 20.94 4.86 0.59
C LYS A 99 19.70 4.55 1.45
N PRO A 100 19.47 3.28 1.86
CA PRO A 100 18.29 2.93 2.66
C PRO A 100 18.24 3.78 3.94
N GLY A 101 17.11 4.44 4.17
CA GLY A 101 16.80 5.22 5.35
C GLY A 101 16.32 4.31 6.50
N SER A 102 16.79 4.58 7.71
CA SER A 102 16.47 3.80 8.92
C SER A 102 15.02 3.94 9.41
N ALA A 103 14.17 4.75 8.78
CA ALA A 103 12.83 5.04 9.30
C ALA A 103 11.91 3.80 9.33
N LEU A 104 12.02 2.89 8.35
CA LEU A 104 11.32 1.60 8.41
C LEU A 104 11.95 0.65 9.45
N SER A 105 13.26 0.76 9.73
CA SER A 105 13.90 -0.07 10.75
C SER A 105 13.51 0.35 12.16
N ASP A 106 13.32 1.65 12.41
CA ASP A 106 13.06 2.17 13.76
C ASP A 106 11.64 1.80 14.23
N GLY A 107 10.63 1.96 13.39
CA GLY A 107 9.26 1.51 13.69
C GLY A 107 9.11 -0.01 13.71
N MET A 108 9.90 -0.75 12.94
CA MET A 108 9.90 -2.22 12.98
C MET A 108 10.60 -2.76 14.23
N ALA A 109 11.69 -2.13 14.68
CA ALA A 109 12.41 -2.51 15.89
C ALA A 109 11.54 -2.34 17.15
N GLU A 110 10.80 -1.23 17.24
CA GLU A 110 9.90 -0.94 18.37
C GLU A 110 8.73 -1.96 18.46
N ILE A 111 8.19 -2.40 17.32
CA ILE A 111 7.16 -3.46 17.26
C ILE A 111 7.75 -4.84 17.62
N MET A 112 8.98 -5.13 17.20
CA MET A 112 9.69 -6.38 17.52
C MET A 112 10.02 -6.50 19.01
N GLU A 113 10.36 -5.39 19.68
CA GLU A 113 10.59 -5.37 21.14
C GLU A 113 9.29 -5.60 21.93
N ARG A 114 8.15 -5.04 21.49
CA ARG A 114 6.86 -5.20 22.22
C ARG A 114 6.22 -6.58 22.09
N ASN A 115 6.36 -7.24 20.94
CA ASN A 115 5.61 -8.48 20.66
C ASN A 115 6.45 -9.77 20.69
N GLY A 116 7.77 -9.66 20.85
CA GLY A 116 8.68 -10.80 20.74
C GLY A 116 8.89 -11.22 19.29
N THR A 117 10.08 -11.72 18.96
CA THR A 117 10.39 -12.19 17.59
C THR A 117 10.12 -13.70 17.50
N PRO A 118 9.21 -14.17 16.64
CA PRO A 118 8.97 -15.60 16.49
C PRO A 118 10.20 -16.29 15.86
N GLU A 119 10.67 -17.37 16.48
CA GLU A 119 11.97 -17.99 16.18
C GLU A 119 11.95 -18.88 14.93
N ASN A 120 10.80 -19.45 14.54
CA ASN A 120 10.68 -20.36 13.40
C ASN A 120 9.55 -19.99 12.42
N ALA A 121 9.56 -20.55 11.21
CA ALA A 121 8.61 -20.20 10.14
C ALA A 121 7.14 -20.41 10.54
N GLN A 122 6.83 -21.50 11.25
CA GLN A 122 5.47 -21.79 11.71
C GLN A 122 4.99 -20.75 12.74
N SER A 123 5.84 -20.40 13.71
CA SER A 123 5.51 -19.39 14.71
C SER A 123 5.28 -18.00 14.11
N LYS A 124 5.92 -17.69 12.97
CA LYS A 124 5.71 -16.44 12.22
C LYS A 124 4.38 -16.43 11.47
N LEU A 125 4.01 -17.55 10.85
CA LEU A 125 2.69 -17.74 10.22
C LEU A 125 1.58 -17.55 11.27
N ASP A 126 1.70 -18.26 12.39
CA ASP A 126 0.70 -18.22 13.47
C ASP A 126 0.60 -16.81 14.08
N ALA A 127 1.72 -16.12 14.27
CA ALA A 127 1.74 -14.74 14.77
C ALA A 127 1.06 -13.77 13.79
N ALA A 128 1.36 -13.88 12.49
CA ALA A 128 0.73 -13.06 11.46
C ALA A 128 -0.80 -13.29 11.42
N PHE A 129 -1.23 -14.55 11.37
CA PHE A 129 -2.65 -14.90 11.38
C PHE A 129 -3.35 -14.39 12.63
N LYS A 130 -2.76 -14.62 13.81
CA LYS A 130 -3.34 -14.20 15.09
C LYS A 130 -3.49 -12.68 15.18
N GLN A 131 -2.46 -11.92 14.78
CA GLN A 131 -2.51 -10.46 14.84
C GLN A 131 -3.49 -9.87 13.82
N THR A 132 -3.50 -10.36 12.57
CA THR A 132 -4.53 -9.95 11.59
C THR A 132 -5.92 -10.30 12.10
N SER A 133 -6.10 -11.49 12.67
CA SER A 133 -7.39 -11.95 13.20
C SER A 133 -7.88 -11.05 14.33
N LEU A 134 -7.00 -10.66 15.26
CA LEU A 134 -7.35 -9.76 16.36
C LEU A 134 -7.76 -8.38 15.83
N PHE A 135 -7.00 -7.86 14.87
CA PHE A 135 -7.29 -6.59 14.22
C PHE A 135 -8.62 -6.62 13.47
N MET A 136 -8.89 -7.72 12.77
CA MET A 136 -10.12 -7.94 12.03
C MET A 136 -11.32 -8.00 12.98
N ASP A 137 -11.23 -8.80 14.05
CA ASP A 137 -12.31 -8.88 15.04
C ASP A 137 -12.60 -7.50 15.63
N ALA A 138 -11.57 -6.74 16.00
CA ALA A 138 -11.73 -5.36 16.49
C ALA A 138 -12.35 -4.41 15.45
N SER A 139 -11.97 -4.53 14.18
CA SER A 139 -12.46 -3.67 13.10
C SER A 139 -13.93 -3.95 12.78
N LEU A 140 -14.35 -5.21 12.84
CA LEU A 140 -15.71 -5.64 12.49
C LEU A 140 -16.73 -5.37 13.60
N MET A 141 -16.30 -5.20 14.86
CA MET A 141 -17.20 -4.93 15.99
C MET A 141 -18.10 -3.70 15.81
N MET A 142 -17.65 -2.72 15.02
CA MET A 142 -18.32 -1.42 14.86
C MET A 142 -19.09 -1.29 13.54
N ILE A 143 -19.10 -2.34 12.72
CA ILE A 143 -19.66 -2.30 11.36
C ILE A 143 -21.04 -2.93 11.34
N ASP A 144 -21.99 -2.24 10.72
CA ASP A 144 -23.30 -2.79 10.44
C ASP A 144 -23.21 -3.94 9.42
N ASN A 145 -23.78 -5.09 9.79
CA ASN A 145 -23.68 -6.30 8.98
C ASN A 145 -24.46 -6.21 7.66
N GLU A 146 -25.53 -5.41 7.59
CA GLU A 146 -26.29 -5.25 6.35
C GLU A 146 -25.43 -4.49 5.32
N THR A 147 -24.83 -3.39 5.75
CA THR A 147 -23.92 -2.56 4.95
C THR A 147 -22.68 -3.33 4.50
N LEU A 148 -22.06 -4.11 5.41
CA LEU A 148 -20.89 -4.93 5.08
C LEU A 148 -21.17 -6.03 4.06
N ASN A 149 -22.41 -6.54 4.00
CA ASN A 149 -22.77 -7.63 3.09
C ASN A 149 -23.14 -7.17 1.68
N LEU A 150 -23.15 -5.87 1.41
CA LEU A 150 -23.17 -5.33 0.04
C LEU A 150 -21.90 -5.74 -0.71
N GLU A 151 -21.98 -5.88 -2.03
CA GLU A 151 -20.89 -6.42 -2.85
C GLU A 151 -19.60 -5.57 -2.74
N THR A 152 -19.68 -4.27 -3.05
CA THR A 152 -18.52 -3.36 -3.01
C THR A 152 -17.88 -3.26 -1.63
N PRO A 153 -18.64 -3.00 -0.53
CA PRO A 153 -18.06 -2.97 0.81
C PRO A 153 -17.42 -4.29 1.24
N LYS A 154 -18.03 -5.43 0.89
CA LYS A 154 -17.48 -6.75 1.23
C LYS A 154 -16.15 -7.01 0.53
N VAL A 155 -16.07 -6.69 -0.75
CA VAL A 155 -14.82 -6.79 -1.52
C VAL A 155 -13.77 -5.82 -0.98
N GLY A 156 -14.16 -4.57 -0.69
CA GLY A 156 -13.29 -3.55 -0.11
C GLY A 156 -12.73 -3.97 1.25
N ALA A 157 -13.55 -4.53 2.14
CA ALA A 157 -13.11 -5.03 3.44
C ALA A 157 -12.17 -6.23 3.32
N ALA A 158 -12.43 -7.15 2.38
CA ALA A 158 -11.51 -8.26 2.10
C ALA A 158 -10.14 -7.74 1.59
N LEU A 159 -10.12 -6.73 0.73
CA LEU A 159 -8.89 -6.09 0.25
C LEU A 159 -8.18 -5.33 1.37
N TYR A 160 -8.94 -4.68 2.25
CA TYR A 160 -8.40 -4.04 3.45
C TYR A 160 -7.66 -5.03 4.36
N PHE A 161 -8.26 -6.19 4.67
CA PHE A 161 -7.59 -7.22 5.45
C PHE A 161 -6.45 -7.91 4.70
N ALA A 162 -6.49 -7.97 3.37
CA ALA A 162 -5.35 -8.39 2.57
C ALA A 162 -4.15 -7.45 2.75
N GLY A 163 -4.38 -6.14 2.76
CA GLY A 163 -3.36 -5.13 3.05
C GLY A 163 -2.77 -5.22 4.46
N ALA A 164 -3.63 -5.46 5.45
CA ALA A 164 -3.20 -5.70 6.84
C ALA A 164 -2.33 -6.97 6.94
N THR A 165 -2.74 -8.05 6.27
CA THR A 165 -1.97 -9.30 6.20
C THR A 165 -0.63 -9.11 5.51
N ASP A 166 -0.58 -8.37 4.40
CA ASP A 166 0.66 -8.05 3.68
C ASP A 166 1.65 -7.28 4.57
N PHE A 167 1.16 -6.32 5.37
CA PHE A 167 2.00 -5.62 6.34
C PHE A 167 2.67 -6.60 7.34
N LEU A 168 1.91 -7.55 7.90
CA LEU A 168 2.46 -8.53 8.84
C LEU A 168 3.37 -9.56 8.16
N ALA A 169 3.04 -9.98 6.94
CA ALA A 169 3.90 -10.84 6.15
C ALA A 169 5.26 -10.19 5.92
N GLN A 170 5.29 -8.90 5.60
CA GLN A 170 6.53 -8.13 5.49
C GLN A 170 7.25 -8.00 6.84
N HIS A 171 6.52 -7.75 7.92
CA HIS A 171 7.07 -7.63 9.27
C HIS A 171 7.76 -8.92 9.72
N TYR A 172 7.13 -10.07 9.51
CA TYR A 172 7.66 -11.38 9.87
C TYR A 172 8.58 -12.00 8.81
N LYS A 173 8.78 -11.33 7.66
CA LYS A 173 9.56 -11.83 6.52
C LYS A 173 9.04 -13.15 5.97
N LEU A 174 7.72 -13.28 5.87
CA LEU A 174 7.06 -14.44 5.26
C LEU A 174 7.35 -14.51 3.76
N SER A 175 7.33 -15.74 3.23
CA SER A 175 7.34 -15.94 1.78
C SER A 175 6.00 -15.55 1.16
N ASP A 176 5.96 -15.40 -0.16
CA ASP A 176 4.70 -15.11 -0.87
C ASP A 176 3.70 -16.26 -0.69
N GLU A 177 4.18 -17.51 -0.68
CA GLU A 177 3.35 -18.69 -0.40
C GLU A 177 2.74 -18.64 1.01
N ASP A 178 3.55 -18.28 2.01
CA ASP A 178 3.12 -18.16 3.40
C ASP A 178 2.13 -17.02 3.60
N TYR A 179 2.34 -15.88 2.93
CA TYR A 179 1.37 -14.79 2.89
C TYR A 179 0.01 -15.26 2.34
N LEU A 180 -0.01 -15.98 1.22
CA LEU A 180 -1.26 -16.45 0.61
C LEU A 180 -1.99 -17.45 1.52
N LYS A 181 -1.26 -18.29 2.27
CA LYS A 181 -1.84 -19.18 3.30
C LYS A 181 -2.52 -18.39 4.41
N VAL A 182 -1.80 -17.45 5.03
CA VAL A 182 -2.36 -16.61 6.10
C VAL A 182 -3.58 -15.83 5.59
N LEU A 183 -3.48 -15.27 4.40
CA LEU A 183 -4.56 -14.50 3.80
C LEU A 183 -5.80 -15.34 3.54
N PHE A 184 -5.63 -16.55 3.00
CA PHE A 184 -6.73 -17.48 2.79
C PHE A 184 -7.47 -17.76 4.11
N ASP A 185 -6.73 -18.04 5.20
CA ASP A 185 -7.31 -18.29 6.51
C ASP A 185 -8.02 -17.05 7.09
N VAL A 186 -7.43 -15.86 6.92
CA VAL A 186 -8.05 -14.59 7.31
C VAL A 186 -9.37 -14.38 6.57
N LEU A 187 -9.40 -14.59 5.25
CA LEU A 187 -10.61 -14.42 4.44
C LEU A 187 -11.71 -15.43 4.78
N ARG A 188 -11.34 -16.67 5.13
CA ARG A 188 -12.29 -17.64 5.66
C ARG A 188 -12.89 -17.19 6.99
N LYS A 189 -12.05 -16.69 7.90
CA LYS A 189 -12.53 -16.14 9.18
C LYS A 189 -13.38 -14.87 8.99
N PHE A 190 -13.07 -14.05 7.98
CA PHE A 190 -13.89 -12.90 7.57
C PHE A 190 -15.30 -13.31 7.10
N GLY A 191 -15.50 -14.59 6.72
CA GLY A 191 -16.80 -15.15 6.33
C GLY A 191 -16.93 -15.45 4.84
N LEU A 192 -15.83 -15.45 4.08
CA LEU A 192 -15.85 -15.97 2.71
C LEU A 192 -15.90 -17.50 2.76
N SER A 193 -16.70 -18.09 1.87
CA SER A 193 -16.65 -19.54 1.63
C SER A 193 -15.25 -19.94 1.13
N GLU A 194 -14.88 -21.21 1.32
CA GLU A 194 -13.58 -21.73 0.89
C GLU A 194 -13.31 -21.46 -0.60
N LYS A 195 -14.33 -21.66 -1.44
CA LYS A 195 -14.28 -21.36 -2.87
C LYS A 195 -14.04 -19.87 -3.13
N ASN A 196 -14.77 -18.99 -2.44
CA ASN A 196 -14.66 -17.54 -2.66
C ASN A 196 -13.33 -16.99 -2.13
N ALA A 197 -12.83 -17.49 -1.00
CA ALA A 197 -11.52 -17.13 -0.47
C ALA A 197 -10.40 -17.54 -1.45
N SER A 198 -10.48 -18.77 -1.99
CA SER A 198 -9.51 -19.25 -2.99
C SER A 198 -9.53 -18.39 -4.26
N LEU A 199 -10.73 -18.12 -4.80
CA LEU A 199 -10.88 -17.23 -5.97
C LEU A 199 -10.36 -15.82 -5.69
N PHE A 200 -10.67 -15.26 -4.53
CA PHE A 200 -10.21 -13.94 -4.13
C PHE A 200 -8.68 -13.88 -4.13
N VAL A 201 -8.01 -14.82 -3.44
CA VAL A 201 -6.54 -14.91 -3.38
C VAL A 201 -5.90 -14.98 -4.78
N GLN A 202 -6.51 -15.71 -5.71
CA GLN A 202 -6.03 -15.80 -7.10
C GLN A 202 -6.12 -14.46 -7.86
N HIS A 203 -7.15 -13.66 -7.60
CA HIS A 203 -7.40 -12.40 -8.32
C HIS A 203 -6.84 -11.16 -7.61
N ILE A 204 -6.30 -11.28 -6.39
CA ILE A 204 -5.67 -10.15 -5.68
C ILE A 204 -4.65 -9.39 -6.53
N PRO A 205 -3.74 -10.04 -7.29
CA PRO A 205 -2.83 -9.34 -8.18
C PRO A 205 -3.53 -8.37 -9.14
N GLU A 206 -4.69 -8.74 -9.67
CA GLU A 206 -5.47 -7.93 -10.61
C GLU A 206 -6.25 -6.84 -9.86
N MET A 207 -6.99 -7.22 -8.82
CA MET A 207 -7.78 -6.29 -8.00
C MET A 207 -6.91 -5.21 -7.33
N SER A 208 -5.67 -5.54 -6.96
CA SER A 208 -4.72 -4.60 -6.36
C SER A 208 -4.11 -3.61 -7.35
N ASN A 209 -4.28 -3.83 -8.67
CA ASN A 209 -3.88 -2.85 -9.69
C ASN A 209 -4.97 -1.80 -9.94
N GLU A 210 -6.22 -2.11 -9.64
CA GLU A 210 -7.33 -1.17 -9.71
C GLU A 210 -7.25 -0.13 -8.59
N LEU A 211 -7.70 1.10 -8.85
CA LEU A 211 -7.61 2.19 -7.88
C LEU A 211 -8.29 1.84 -6.55
N PHE A 212 -9.53 1.33 -6.63
CA PHE A 212 -10.33 0.92 -5.47
C PHE A 212 -9.60 -0.12 -4.62
N GLY A 213 -9.22 -1.25 -5.22
CA GLY A 213 -8.62 -2.35 -4.47
C GLY A 213 -7.26 -2.00 -3.87
N ARG A 214 -6.50 -1.19 -4.60
CA ARG A 214 -5.21 -0.67 -4.15
C ARG A 214 -5.34 0.28 -2.96
N GLU A 215 -6.29 1.20 -2.98
CA GLU A 215 -6.54 2.11 -1.86
C GLU A 215 -6.99 1.35 -0.61
N ALA A 216 -7.89 0.37 -0.76
CA ALA A 216 -8.32 -0.49 0.34
C ALA A 216 -7.14 -1.23 0.99
N MET A 217 -6.27 -1.87 0.19
CA MET A 217 -5.09 -2.56 0.71
C MET A 217 -4.10 -1.62 1.42
N ILE A 218 -3.84 -0.44 0.85
CA ILE A 218 -2.93 0.53 1.46
C ILE A 218 -3.46 1.00 2.81
N GLU A 219 -4.76 1.32 2.89
CA GLU A 219 -5.39 1.75 4.13
C GLU A 219 -5.35 0.64 5.19
N GLY A 220 -5.61 -0.62 4.80
CA GLY A 220 -5.52 -1.76 5.72
C GLY A 220 -4.15 -1.93 6.35
N GLY A 221 -3.09 -1.91 5.52
CA GLY A 221 -1.71 -2.01 6.01
C GLY A 221 -1.30 -0.85 6.91
N LYS A 222 -1.65 0.40 6.53
CA LYS A 222 -1.35 1.60 7.34
C LYS A 222 -2.08 1.58 8.68
N THR A 223 -3.35 1.18 8.67
CA THR A 223 -4.17 1.18 9.88
C THR A 223 -3.64 0.16 10.89
N LEU A 224 -3.32 -1.05 10.43
CA LEU A 224 -2.71 -2.06 11.29
C LEU A 224 -1.36 -1.60 11.86
N GLN A 225 -0.51 -0.96 11.06
CA GLN A 225 0.76 -0.41 11.53
C GLN A 225 0.57 0.61 12.65
N ARG A 226 -0.40 1.53 12.52
CA ARG A 226 -0.70 2.53 13.56
C ARG A 226 -1.22 1.89 14.84
N TRP A 227 -2.07 0.87 14.70
CA TRP A 227 -2.60 0.12 15.83
C TRP A 227 -1.48 -0.61 16.60
N LEU A 228 -0.63 -1.37 15.91
CA LEU A 228 0.45 -2.15 16.54
C LEU A 228 1.56 -1.27 17.13
N SER A 229 1.78 -0.08 16.58
CA SER A 229 2.71 0.90 17.17
C SER A 229 2.12 1.63 18.38
N GLY A 230 0.83 1.42 18.71
CA GLY A 230 0.16 2.14 19.80
C GLY A 230 0.00 3.64 19.54
N LYS A 231 0.15 4.07 18.28
CA LYS A 231 -0.01 5.48 17.88
C LYS A 231 -1.48 5.87 17.68
N ASP A 232 -2.35 4.89 17.51
CA ASP A 232 -3.77 5.08 17.26
C ASP A 232 -4.57 3.86 17.76
N ASP A 233 -5.13 3.97 18.96
CA ASP A 233 -5.99 2.93 19.54
C ASP A 233 -7.36 2.87 18.83
N SER A 234 -7.75 3.94 18.12
CA SER A 234 -9.00 4.01 17.37
C SER A 234 -8.87 3.50 15.94
N ALA A 235 -7.68 3.08 15.52
CA ALA A 235 -7.38 2.58 14.18
C ALA A 235 -8.42 1.56 13.65
N PRO A 236 -8.91 0.56 14.43
CA PRO A 236 -9.93 -0.37 13.94
C PRO A 236 -11.25 0.28 13.49
N VAL A 237 -11.60 1.46 13.98
CA VAL A 237 -12.82 2.20 13.58
C VAL A 237 -12.75 2.64 12.12
N ARG A 238 -11.54 2.81 11.56
CA ARG A 238 -11.32 3.29 10.21
C ARG A 238 -12.03 2.46 9.14
N LEU A 239 -12.16 1.14 9.35
CA LEU A 239 -12.86 0.28 8.39
C LEU A 239 -14.35 0.63 8.30
N THR A 240 -14.97 1.08 9.39
CA THR A 240 -16.39 1.48 9.41
C THR A 240 -16.65 2.68 8.48
N GLU A 241 -15.78 3.69 8.54
CA GLU A 241 -15.86 4.87 7.67
C GLU A 241 -15.71 4.49 6.19
N LEU A 242 -14.79 3.57 5.89
CA LEU A 242 -14.54 3.09 4.53
C LEU A 242 -15.72 2.28 4.00
N VAL A 243 -16.28 1.37 4.80
CA VAL A 243 -17.44 0.54 4.45
C VAL A 243 -18.65 1.40 4.12
N ASN A 244 -18.95 2.41 4.94
CA ASN A 244 -20.06 3.32 4.68
C ASN A 244 -19.86 4.10 3.38
N ARG A 245 -18.66 4.64 3.16
CA ARG A 245 -18.34 5.35 1.91
C ARG A 245 -18.47 4.46 0.68
N TRP A 246 -17.98 3.22 0.74
CA TRP A 246 -18.11 2.28 -0.38
C TRP A 246 -19.55 1.85 -0.64
N ALA A 247 -20.40 1.83 0.39
CA ALA A 247 -21.82 1.58 0.24
C ALA A 247 -22.52 2.74 -0.49
N GLU A 248 -22.17 3.99 -0.18
CA GLU A 248 -22.70 5.19 -0.87
C GLU A 248 -22.32 5.22 -2.35
N GLU A 249 -21.11 4.77 -2.70
CA GLU A 249 -20.63 4.68 -4.09
C GLU A 249 -21.31 3.55 -4.91
N THR A 250 -22.12 2.69 -4.26
CA THR A 250 -22.83 1.58 -4.89
C THR A 250 -24.26 1.95 -5.32
N ILE A 251 -24.78 3.10 -4.87
CA ILE A 251 -26.13 3.63 -5.17
C ILE A 251 -26.07 4.59 -6.37
#